data_AF-A0A8D8DAN2-F1
#
_entry.id   AF-A0A8D8DAN2-F1
#
_cell.length_a   1.000
_cell.length_b   1.000
_cell.length_c   1.000
_cell.angle_alpha   90.00
_cell.angle_beta   90.00
_cell.angle_gamma   90.00
#
_symmetry.space_group_name_H-M   'P 1'
#
loop_
_entity.id
_entity.type
_entity.pdbx_description
1 polymer ?
#
loop_
_entity_poly.entity_id
_entity_poly.type
_entity_poly.pdbx_seq_one_letter_code
_entity_poly.pdbx_strand_id
1 'polypeptide(L)'
;GDHNVGMMFMDGYFSYGEFDGLKALELPYEDHTDLSMVLILPTTGSLEDLVKRFNMELYTKMDSVMYVEKGEIEIPKFKTSSKIKAKDVLQSMGLESAFEEGAFRVFLDHPA
;
A
#
# COMPACT_ATOMS: atom_id res chain seq x y z
N GLY A 1 -13.36 -7.33 -16.43
CA GLY A 1 -13.68 -8.52 -17.23
C GLY A 1 -12.78 -9.63 -16.77
N ASP A 2 -13.25 -10.88 -16.82
CA ASP A 2 -12.45 -12.01 -16.36
C ASP A 2 -11.32 -12.29 -17.36
N HIS A 3 -10.08 -12.22 -16.88
CA HIS A 3 -8.88 -12.47 -17.65
C HIS A 3 -8.14 -13.67 -17.06
N ASN A 4 -7.75 -14.63 -17.90
CA ASN A 4 -6.90 -15.72 -17.46
C ASN A 4 -5.51 -15.18 -17.13
N VAL A 5 -5.07 -15.38 -15.88
CA VAL A 5 -3.79 -14.90 -15.37
C VAL A 5 -3.02 -16.04 -14.71
N GLY A 6 -1.70 -15.97 -14.74
CA GLY A 6 -0.87 -16.95 -14.05
C GLY A 6 -0.98 -16.75 -12.53
N MET A 7 -1.51 -17.74 -11.83
CA MET A 7 -1.61 -17.73 -10.37
C MET A 7 -0.32 -18.27 -9.72
N MET A 8 0.02 -17.73 -8.56
CA MET A 8 0.97 -18.30 -7.60
C MET A 8 0.18 -19.02 -6.52
N PHE A 9 0.75 -20.09 -5.98
CA PHE A 9 0.17 -20.85 -4.88
C PHE A 9 1.20 -21.00 -3.76
N MET A 10 0.77 -20.83 -2.51
CA MET A 10 1.58 -21.00 -1.31
C MET A 10 0.75 -21.68 -0.21
N ASP A 11 1.31 -22.67 0.47
CA ASP A 11 0.77 -23.25 1.73
C ASP A 11 1.75 -22.94 2.85
N GLY A 12 1.26 -22.51 4.00
CA GLY A 12 2.13 -22.10 5.10
C GLY A 12 1.38 -21.43 6.24
N TYR A 13 2.14 -20.80 7.14
CA TYR A 13 1.61 -19.98 8.21
C TYR A 13 1.77 -18.50 7.84
N PHE A 14 0.68 -17.76 7.95
CA PHE A 14 0.64 -16.35 7.54
C PHE A 14 -0.13 -15.54 8.57
N SER A 15 0.26 -14.28 8.76
CA SER A 15 -0.55 -13.35 9.54
C SER A 15 -1.75 -12.94 8.70
N TYR A 16 -2.95 -13.24 9.19
CA TYR A 16 -4.22 -13.08 8.49
C TYR A 16 -5.28 -12.49 9.41
N GLY A 17 -6.21 -11.71 8.86
CA GLY A 17 -7.36 -11.19 9.60
C GLY A 17 -8.50 -10.73 8.70
N GLU A 18 -9.71 -10.70 9.26
CA GLU A 18 -10.89 -10.13 8.61
C GLU A 18 -11.49 -9.02 9.48
N PHE A 19 -11.76 -7.87 8.88
CA PHE A 19 -12.34 -6.73 9.58
C PHE A 19 -13.09 -5.80 8.63
N ASP A 20 -14.29 -5.33 9.01
CA ASP A 20 -15.08 -4.33 8.28
C ASP A 20 -15.25 -4.61 6.77
N GLY A 21 -15.47 -5.88 6.42
CA GLY A 21 -15.61 -6.29 5.02
C GLY A 21 -14.31 -6.25 4.22
N LEU A 22 -13.16 -6.36 4.90
CA LEU A 22 -11.81 -6.50 4.35
C LEU A 22 -11.19 -7.81 4.85
N LYS A 23 -10.38 -8.42 4.00
CA LYS A 23 -9.40 -9.46 4.37
C LYS A 23 -8.01 -8.86 4.27
N ALA A 24 -7.17 -9.13 5.24
CA ALA A 24 -5.77 -8.72 5.25
C ALA A 24 -4.87 -9.96 5.39
N LEU A 25 -3.78 -9.94 4.64
CA LEU A 25 -2.76 -11.00 4.63
C LEU A 25 -1.39 -10.33 4.60
N GLU A 26 -0.50 -10.72 5.50
CA GLU A 26 0.88 -10.27 5.50
C GLU A 26 1.82 -11.38 5.04
N LEU A 27 2.70 -11.02 4.09
CA LEU A 27 3.70 -11.89 3.50
C LEU A 27 5.11 -11.32 3.77
N PRO A 28 5.92 -11.92 4.66
CA PRO A 28 7.31 -11.52 4.83
C PRO A 28 8.11 -11.88 3.59
N TYR A 29 9.04 -11.01 3.18
CA TYR A 29 9.91 -11.30 2.03
C TYR A 29 11.05 -12.26 2.39
N GLU A 30 11.61 -12.11 3.59
CA GLU A 30 12.72 -12.92 4.10
C GLU A 30 12.61 -13.07 5.63
N ASP A 31 12.99 -14.24 6.16
CA ASP A 31 12.83 -14.62 7.58
C ASP A 31 13.61 -13.74 8.59
N HIS A 32 14.56 -12.94 8.11
CA HIS A 32 15.44 -12.11 8.94
C HIS A 32 15.28 -10.62 8.67
N THR A 33 14.17 -10.24 8.04
CA THR A 33 13.85 -8.85 7.73
C THR A 33 12.50 -8.49 8.33
N ASP A 34 12.33 -7.21 8.63
CA ASP A 34 11.05 -6.60 8.96
C ASP A 34 10.26 -6.19 7.71
N LEU A 35 10.75 -6.53 6.51
CA LEU A 35 10.10 -6.18 5.26
C LEU A 35 9.03 -7.21 4.91
N SER A 36 7.78 -6.75 4.86
CA SER A 36 6.62 -7.53 4.46
C SER A 36 5.76 -6.82 3.42
N MET A 37 4.92 -7.58 2.72
CA MET A 37 3.83 -7.08 1.89
C MET A 37 2.50 -7.37 2.59
N VAL A 38 1.72 -6.33 2.87
CA VAL A 38 0.34 -6.48 3.34
C VAL A 38 -0.62 -6.37 2.15
N LEU A 39 -1.34 -7.45 1.87
CA LEU A 39 -2.39 -7.51 0.87
C LEU A 39 -3.74 -7.28 1.54
N ILE A 40 -4.46 -6.25 1.09
CA ILE A 40 -5.79 -5.89 1.59
C ILE A 40 -6.81 -6.14 0.47
N LEU A 41 -7.74 -7.05 0.72
CA LEU A 41 -8.77 -7.45 -0.22
C LEU A 41 -10.16 -7.03 0.30
N PRO A 42 -10.86 -6.11 -0.36
CA PRO A 42 -12.26 -5.85 -0.03
C PRO A 42 -13.12 -7.07 -0.35
N THR A 43 -13.84 -7.58 0.64
CA THR A 43 -14.86 -8.63 0.46
C THR A 43 -16.25 -8.03 0.20
N THR A 44 -16.42 -6.74 0.49
CA THR A 44 -17.61 -5.96 0.18
C THR A 44 -17.22 -4.60 -0.40
N GLY A 45 -18.03 -4.07 -1.31
CA GLY A 45 -17.76 -2.79 -1.98
C GLY A 45 -16.67 -2.87 -3.05
N SER A 46 -16.25 -1.71 -3.57
CA SER A 46 -15.21 -1.61 -4.59
C SER A 46 -13.85 -1.27 -4.00
N LEU A 47 -12.78 -1.54 -4.75
CA LEU A 47 -11.42 -1.07 -4.40
C LEU A 47 -11.37 0.46 -4.29
N GLU A 48 -12.14 1.18 -5.10
CA GLU A 48 -12.21 2.64 -5.06
C GLU A 48 -12.80 3.14 -3.72
N ASP A 49 -13.83 2.47 -3.20
CA ASP A 49 -14.42 2.78 -1.89
C ASP A 49 -13.46 2.50 -0.74
N LEU A 50 -12.67 1.42 -0.85
CA LEU A 50 -11.60 1.12 0.09
C LEU A 50 -10.57 2.26 0.08
N VAL A 51 -10.04 2.64 -1.09
CA VAL A 51 -9.03 3.71 -1.22
C VAL A 51 -9.53 5.03 -0.64
N LYS A 52 -10.81 5.38 -0.84
CA LYS A 52 -11.40 6.61 -0.29
C LYS A 52 -11.52 6.62 1.23
N ARG A 53 -11.83 5.48 1.85
CA ARG A 53 -11.94 5.40 3.31
C ARG A 53 -10.62 5.05 4.00
N PHE A 54 -9.62 4.56 3.25
CA PHE A 54 -8.38 4.06 3.81
C PHE A 54 -7.61 5.16 4.54
N ASN A 55 -7.29 4.88 5.80
CA ASN A 55 -6.58 5.79 6.68
C ASN A 55 -5.86 4.99 7.77
N MET A 56 -5.07 5.68 8.58
CA MET A 56 -4.27 5.05 9.63
C MET A 56 -5.14 4.32 10.68
N GLU A 57 -6.30 4.87 11.05
CA GLU A 57 -7.17 4.26 12.07
C GLU A 57 -7.73 2.92 11.59
N LEU A 58 -8.21 2.86 10.34
CA LEU A 58 -8.69 1.62 9.71
C LEU A 58 -7.56 0.60 9.62
N TYR A 59 -6.37 1.03 9.18
CA TYR A 59 -5.20 0.16 9.09
C TYR A 59 -4.82 -0.41 10.46
N THR A 60 -4.69 0.41 11.49
CA THR A 60 -4.31 -0.05 12.84
C THR A 60 -5.34 -1.01 13.43
N LYS A 61 -6.65 -0.77 13.21
CA LYS A 61 -7.70 -1.70 13.64
C LYS A 61 -7.57 -3.06 12.95
N MET A 62 -7.39 -3.04 11.63
CA MET A 62 -7.21 -4.25 10.84
C MET A 62 -5.95 -5.02 11.26
N ASP A 63 -4.81 -4.34 11.39
CA ASP A 63 -3.54 -4.91 11.87
C ASP A 63 -3.68 -5.55 13.26
N SER A 64 -4.40 -4.89 14.18
CA SER A 64 -4.58 -5.38 15.55
C SER A 64 -5.38 -6.67 15.68
N VAL A 65 -6.15 -7.05 14.66
CA VAL A 65 -6.95 -8.28 14.65
C VAL A 65 -6.30 -9.39 13.83
N MET A 66 -5.17 -9.13 13.19
CA MET A 66 -4.43 -10.16 12.45
C MET A 66 -3.72 -11.11 13.41
N TYR A 67 -3.71 -12.39 13.06
CA TYR A 67 -3.02 -13.43 13.81
C TYR A 67 -2.45 -14.48 12.86
N VAL A 68 -1.43 -15.20 13.32
CA VAL A 68 -0.78 -16.25 12.51
C VAL A 68 -1.69 -17.47 12.42
N GLU A 69 -2.05 -17.86 11.20
CA GLU A 69 -2.88 -19.03 10.91
C GLU A 69 -2.28 -19.83 9.76
N LYS A 70 -2.52 -21.15 9.75
CA LYS A 70 -2.18 -22.00 8.60
C LYS A 70 -3.19 -21.78 7.47
N GLY A 71 -2.74 -21.52 6.26
CA GLY A 71 -3.62 -21.36 5.11
C GLY A 71 -2.96 -21.61 3.76
N GLU A 72 -3.82 -21.72 2.76
CA GLU A 72 -3.46 -21.79 1.35
C GLU A 72 -3.78 -20.44 0.69
N ILE A 73 -2.84 -19.91 -0.09
CA ILE A 73 -2.93 -18.58 -0.69
C ILE A 73 -2.75 -18.69 -2.19
N GLU A 74 -3.67 -18.07 -2.93
CA GLU A 74 -3.59 -17.89 -4.37
C GLU A 74 -3.50 -16.40 -4.72
N ILE A 75 -2.41 -15.99 -5.37
CA ILE A 75 -2.17 -14.59 -5.76
C ILE A 75 -1.79 -14.53 -7.25
N PRO A 76 -2.40 -13.64 -8.05
CA PRO A 76 -2.01 -13.49 -9.44
C PRO A 76 -0.57 -12.95 -9.55
N LYS A 77 0.21 -13.44 -10.51
CA LYS A 77 1.48 -12.81 -10.89
C LYS A 77 1.16 -11.50 -11.60
N PHE A 78 1.56 -10.37 -11.01
CA PHE A 78 1.36 -9.06 -11.62
C PHE A 78 2.65 -8.23 -11.61
N LYS A 79 2.68 -7.27 -12.54
CA LYS A 79 3.68 -6.21 -12.60
C LYS A 79 2.95 -4.91 -12.87
N THR A 80 3.25 -3.88 -12.10
CA THR A 80 2.70 -2.53 -12.30
C THR A 80 3.82 -1.52 -12.48
N SER A 81 3.55 -0.46 -13.24
CA SER A 81 4.46 0.67 -13.41
C SER A 81 3.64 1.93 -13.66
N SER A 82 3.94 2.98 -12.91
CA SER A 82 3.22 4.26 -13.00
C SER A 82 4.21 5.41 -13.07
N LYS A 83 3.85 6.46 -13.81
CA LYS A 83 4.55 7.75 -13.80
C LYS A 83 3.68 8.76 -13.08
N ILE A 84 4.18 9.27 -11.96
CA ILE A 84 3.47 10.25 -11.14
C ILE A 84 4.18 11.59 -11.28
N LYS A 85 3.42 12.65 -11.56
CA LYS A 85 3.93 14.02 -11.48
C LYS A 85 3.96 14.44 -10.01
N ALA A 86 5.09 14.21 -9.36
CA ALA A 86 5.25 14.48 -7.92
C ALA A 86 4.91 15.93 -7.55
N LYS A 87 5.24 16.89 -8.43
CA LYS A 87 4.87 18.31 -8.26
C LYS A 87 3.35 18.46 -8.03
N ASP A 88 2.54 17.95 -8.95
CA ASP A 88 1.08 18.10 -8.90
C ASP A 88 0.50 17.47 -7.63
N VAL A 89 1.00 16.29 -7.25
CA VAL A 89 0.57 15.59 -6.01
C VAL A 89 0.93 16.41 -4.77
N LEU A 90 2.18 16.87 -4.66
CA LEU A 90 2.65 17.61 -3.50
C LEU A 90 1.95 18.96 -3.36
N GLN A 91 1.71 19.67 -4.47
CA GLN A 91 0.90 20.89 -4.46
C GLN A 91 -0.52 20.61 -3.97
N SER A 92 -1.16 19.51 -4.43
CA SER A 92 -2.49 19.13 -3.94
C SER A 92 -2.55 18.77 -2.45
N MET A 93 -1.40 18.39 -1.86
CA MET A 93 -1.25 18.14 -0.42
C MET A 93 -0.94 19.42 0.37
N GLY A 94 -0.87 20.59 -0.29
CA GLY A 94 -0.61 21.89 0.33
C GLY A 94 0.85 22.36 0.26
N LEU A 95 1.76 21.60 -0.36
CA LEU A 95 3.14 22.02 -0.56
C LEU A 95 3.28 22.83 -1.84
N GLU A 96 2.72 24.05 -1.86
CA GLU A 96 2.74 24.92 -3.03
C GLU A 96 4.03 25.75 -3.14
N SER A 97 4.44 26.38 -2.03
CA SER A 97 5.55 27.34 -2.00
C SER A 97 6.90 26.74 -2.39
N ALA A 98 7.12 25.45 -2.15
CA ALA A 98 8.35 24.76 -2.55
C ALA A 98 8.56 24.73 -4.08
N PHE A 99 7.52 25.01 -4.87
CA PHE A 99 7.58 25.03 -6.34
C PHE A 99 7.43 26.44 -6.92
N GLU A 100 7.42 27.48 -6.08
CA GLU A 100 7.41 28.88 -6.50
C GLU A 100 8.81 29.40 -6.81
N GLU A 101 8.88 30.43 -7.64
CA GLU A 101 10.14 31.07 -7.99
C GLU A 101 10.73 31.77 -6.76
N GLY A 102 11.96 31.38 -6.41
CA GLY A 102 12.68 31.96 -5.27
C GLY A 102 12.43 31.29 -3.91
N ALA A 103 11.69 30.18 -3.86
CA ALA A 103 11.50 29.36 -2.65
C ALA A 103 12.82 28.99 -1.95
N PHE A 104 13.89 28.90 -2.73
CA PHE A 104 15.20 28.41 -2.32
C PHE A 104 16.31 29.46 -2.44
N ARG A 105 15.97 30.76 -2.41
CA ARG A 105 16.93 31.87 -2.52
C ARG A 105 18.08 31.79 -1.51
N VAL A 106 17.86 31.19 -0.34
CA VAL A 106 18.90 30.97 0.69
C VAL A 106 20.12 30.21 0.16
N PHE A 107 19.96 29.36 -0.86
CA PHE A 107 21.07 28.61 -1.47
C PHE A 107 21.82 29.40 -2.56
N LEU A 108 21.32 30.57 -2.96
CA LEU A 108 22.00 31.44 -3.93
C LEU A 108 23.08 32.30 -3.26
N ASP A 109 22.94 32.60 -1.98
CA ASP A 109 23.87 33.46 -1.23
C ASP A 109 25.12 32.70 -0.72
N HIS A 110 25.13 31.36 -0.82
CA HIS A 110 26.27 30.51 -0.43
C HIS A 110 26.48 29.40 -1.48
N PRO A 111 27.22 29.68 -2.58
CA PRO A 111 27.59 28.66 -3.54
C PRO A 111 28.50 27.60 -2.90
N ALA A 112 28.28 26.34 -3.26
CA ALA A 112 29.08 25.19 -2.83
C ALA A 112 30.53 25.25 -3.34
#